data_AF-A0AA42TJI8-F1
#
_entry.id   AF-A0AA42TJI8-F1
#
_cell.length_a   1.000
_cell.length_b   1.000
_cell.length_c   1.000
_cell.angle_alpha   90.00
_cell.angle_beta   90.00
_cell.angle_gamma   90.00
#
_symmetry.space_group_name_H-M   'P 1'
#
loop_
_entity.id
_entity.type
_entity.pdbx_description
1 polymer ?
#
loop_
_entity_poly.entity_id
_entity_poly.type
_entity_poly.pdbx_seq_one_letter_code
_entity_poly.pdbx_strand_id
1 'polypeptide(L)'
;MHDLADLGARPPTAHGWRPSLHVASPAAALGWHYVAEGSTLGAAVLLKAAAALGLHGRYGARHLAPSPLGVAEYWRRARERLDAVALDSTGQSQACAGASDAFQFVRRCVDEEFSFE
;
A
#
# COMPACT_ATOMS: atom_id res chain seq x y z
N MET A 1 0.27 -14.00 -1.28
CA MET A 1 0.83 -15.34 -1.56
C MET A 1 -0.03 -16.13 -2.54
N HIS A 2 -1.37 -16.15 -2.42
CA HIS A 2 -2.23 -16.85 -3.39
C HIS A 2 -2.15 -16.28 -4.81
N ASP A 3 -2.06 -14.96 -4.99
CA ASP A 3 -1.94 -14.38 -6.34
C ASP A 3 -0.67 -14.81 -7.07
N LEU A 4 0.48 -14.83 -6.37
CA LEU A 4 1.73 -15.32 -6.96
C LEU A 4 1.63 -16.81 -7.31
N ALA A 5 1.00 -17.61 -6.45
CA ALA A 5 0.78 -19.02 -6.71
C ALA A 5 -0.16 -19.27 -7.91
N ASP A 6 -1.25 -18.50 -8.03
CA ASP A 6 -2.16 -18.52 -9.18
C ASP A 6 -1.39 -18.25 -10.50
N LEU A 7 -0.33 -17.42 -10.44
CA LEU A 7 0.52 -17.07 -11.59
C LEU A 7 1.73 -18.00 -11.79
N GLY A 8 1.91 -19.03 -10.95
CA GLY A 8 3.11 -19.87 -10.96
C GLY A 8 4.41 -19.13 -10.59
N ALA A 9 4.29 -17.93 -10.02
CA ALA A 9 5.40 -17.08 -9.62
C ALA A 9 5.87 -17.43 -8.19
N ARG A 10 7.15 -17.18 -7.93
CA ARG A 10 7.72 -17.28 -6.57
C ARG A 10 7.70 -15.89 -5.92
N PRO A 11 7.60 -15.81 -4.59
CA PRO A 11 7.84 -14.55 -3.88
C PRO A 11 9.19 -13.96 -4.32
N PRO A 12 9.25 -12.65 -4.64
CA PRO A 12 10.50 -12.01 -4.98
C PRO A 12 11.44 -12.05 -3.77
N THR A 13 12.75 -12.04 -4.03
CA THR A 13 13.73 -11.79 -2.99
C THR A 13 13.45 -10.42 -2.41
N ALA A 14 13.40 -10.31 -1.09
CA ALA A 14 13.14 -9.02 -0.48
C ALA A 14 14.21 -8.00 -0.87
N HIS A 15 13.78 -6.81 -1.26
CA HIS A 15 14.66 -5.67 -1.55
C HIS A 15 15.66 -5.43 -0.42
N GLY A 16 16.90 -5.13 -0.79
CA GLY A 16 17.99 -4.89 0.14
C GLY A 16 17.76 -3.65 1.00
N TRP A 17 17.09 -2.63 0.44
CA TRP A 17 16.65 -1.48 1.20
C TRP A 17 15.30 -1.76 1.88
N ARG A 18 15.29 -1.66 3.21
CA ARG A 18 14.06 -1.72 4.01
C ARG A 18 13.89 -0.43 4.80
N PRO A 19 12.68 0.14 4.84
CA PRO A 19 12.41 1.26 5.71
C PRO A 19 12.60 0.80 7.16
N SER A 20 13.40 1.55 7.93
CA SER A 20 13.59 1.25 9.35
C SER A 20 12.40 1.78 10.15
N LEU A 21 11.27 1.05 10.09
CA LEU A 21 10.07 1.39 10.85
C LEU A 21 10.29 1.31 12.38
N HIS A 22 11.32 0.58 12.83
CA HIS A 22 11.71 0.53 14.24
C HIS A 22 12.32 1.84 14.75
N VAL A 23 12.76 2.74 13.86
CA VAL A 23 13.24 4.10 14.18
C VAL A 23 12.15 5.15 13.98
N ALA A 24 11.00 4.77 13.41
CA ALA A 24 9.88 5.66 13.17
C ALA A 24 9.11 5.90 14.48
N SER A 25 8.70 7.15 14.74
CA SER A 25 7.77 7.45 15.83
C SER A 25 6.40 6.82 15.55
N PRO A 26 5.56 6.59 16.57
CA PRO A 26 4.17 6.16 16.35
C PRO A 26 3.42 7.05 15.35
N ALA A 27 3.70 8.36 15.36
CA ALA A 27 3.11 9.30 14.42
C ALA A 27 3.59 9.06 12.98
N ALA A 28 4.88 8.80 12.75
CA ALA A 28 5.40 8.43 11.44
C ALA A 28 4.75 7.13 10.92
N ALA A 29 4.55 6.13 11.78
CA ALA A 29 3.85 4.89 11.40
C ALA A 29 2.41 5.14 10.92
N LEU A 30 1.69 6.14 11.46
CA LEU A 30 0.37 6.53 10.96
C LEU A 30 0.43 7.03 9.51
N GLY A 31 1.51 7.73 9.14
CA GLY A 31 1.77 8.13 7.75
C GLY A 31 1.92 6.94 6.81
N TRP A 32 2.64 5.90 7.23
CA TRP A 32 2.76 4.64 6.49
C TRP A 32 1.41 3.95 6.33
N HIS A 33 0.61 3.90 7.40
CA HIS A 33 -0.75 3.37 7.34
C HIS A 33 -1.64 4.18 6.39
N TYR A 34 -1.57 5.51 6.40
CA TYR A 34 -2.31 6.36 5.47
C TYR A 34 -2.03 5.98 4.01
N VAL A 35 -0.75 5.79 3.64
CA VAL A 35 -0.38 5.42 2.27
C VAL A 35 -0.83 4.00 1.92
N ALA A 36 -0.65 3.04 2.84
CA ALA A 36 -1.07 1.65 2.62
C ALA A 36 -2.59 1.55 2.43
N GLU A 37 -3.38 2.18 3.29
CA GLU A 37 -4.84 2.18 3.21
C GLU A 37 -5.34 2.94 1.98
N GLY A 38 -4.72 4.08 1.67
CA GLY A 38 -5.06 4.90 0.49
C GLY A 38 -4.79 4.20 -0.83
N SER A 39 -3.82 3.27 -0.88
CA SER A 39 -3.50 2.49 -2.09
C SER A 39 -4.68 1.68 -2.62
N THR A 40 -5.66 1.34 -1.76
CA THR A 40 -6.88 0.63 -2.14
C THR A 40 -7.75 1.41 -3.14
N LEU A 41 -7.68 2.74 -3.13
CA LEU A 41 -8.37 3.61 -4.09
C LEU A 41 -7.88 3.33 -5.53
N GLY A 42 -6.56 3.25 -5.69
CA GLY A 42 -5.92 2.94 -6.97
C GLY A 42 -6.05 1.47 -7.36
N ALA A 43 -6.08 0.56 -6.37
CA ALA A 43 -6.21 -0.87 -6.60
C ALA A 43 -7.49 -1.23 -7.39
N ALA A 44 -8.59 -0.52 -7.16
CA ALA A 44 -9.83 -0.72 -7.92
C ALA A 44 -9.68 -0.37 -9.42
N VAL A 45 -8.88 0.64 -9.74
CA VAL A 45 -8.55 0.99 -11.13
C VAL A 45 -7.64 -0.08 -11.74
N LEU A 46 -6.63 -0.53 -10.99
CA LEU A 46 -5.72 -1.59 -11.42
C LEU A 46 -6.44 -2.92 -11.65
N LEU A 47 -7.44 -3.28 -10.84
CA LEU A 47 -8.23 -4.49 -11.04
C LEU A 47 -8.96 -4.47 -12.39
N LYS A 48 -9.47 -3.29 -12.81
CA LYS A 48 -10.10 -3.13 -14.12
C LYS A 48 -9.10 -3.33 -15.25
N ALA A 49 -7.87 -2.83 -15.10
CA ALA A 49 -6.81 -3.05 -16.08
C ALA A 49 -6.36 -4.54 -16.12
N ALA A 50 -6.25 -5.18 -14.95
CA ALA A 50 -5.84 -6.57 -14.80
C ALA A 50 -6.80 -7.56 -15.48
N ALA A 51 -8.09 -7.20 -15.62
CA ALA A 51 -9.07 -7.99 -16.35
C ALA A 51 -8.68 -8.21 -17.83
N ALA A 52 -7.96 -7.27 -18.46
CA ALA A 52 -7.44 -7.44 -19.82
C ALA A 52 -6.37 -8.55 -19.92
N LEU A 53 -5.76 -8.92 -18.79
CA LEU A 53 -4.80 -10.01 -18.64
C LEU A 53 -5.46 -11.32 -18.16
N GLY A 54 -6.79 -11.35 -18.06
CA GLY A 54 -7.54 -12.50 -17.51
C GLY A 54 -7.46 -12.63 -15.98
N LEU A 55 -6.95 -11.63 -15.28
CA LEU A 55 -6.80 -11.64 -13.82
C LEU A 55 -8.00 -10.99 -13.13
N HIS A 56 -8.38 -11.51 -11.97
CA HIS A 56 -9.52 -10.99 -11.21
C HIS A 56 -9.43 -11.32 -9.71
N GLY A 57 -10.38 -10.85 -8.91
CA GLY A 57 -10.41 -11.04 -7.45
C GLY A 57 -10.54 -12.50 -6.95
N ARG A 58 -10.48 -13.48 -7.86
CA ARG A 58 -10.44 -14.92 -7.55
C ARG A 58 -9.31 -15.66 -8.26
N TYR A 59 -8.44 -14.97 -8.99
CA TYR A 59 -7.30 -15.55 -9.70
C TYR A 59 -6.27 -14.45 -10.02
N GLY A 60 -5.09 -14.50 -9.41
CA GLY A 60 -3.94 -13.63 -9.72
C GLY A 60 -4.07 -12.15 -9.37
N ALA A 61 -5.25 -11.65 -8.97
CA ALA A 61 -5.48 -10.25 -8.59
C ALA A 61 -6.38 -10.10 -7.34
N ARG A 62 -6.33 -11.06 -6.41
CA ARG A 62 -7.09 -11.02 -5.16
C ARG A 62 -6.69 -9.83 -4.29
N HIS A 63 -5.41 -9.45 -4.28
CA HIS A 63 -4.93 -8.28 -3.53
C HIS A 63 -5.48 -6.94 -4.05
N LEU A 64 -6.00 -6.88 -5.28
CA LEU A 64 -6.64 -5.70 -5.85
C LEU A 64 -8.16 -5.67 -5.59
N ALA A 65 -8.72 -6.75 -5.03
CA ALA A 65 -10.15 -6.83 -4.78
C ALA A 65 -10.59 -5.76 -3.76
N PRO A 66 -11.66 -5.01 -4.05
CA PRO A 66 -12.14 -4.00 -3.13
C PRO A 66 -12.68 -4.64 -1.85
N SER A 67 -12.66 -3.88 -0.76
CA SER A 67 -13.36 -4.24 0.47
C SER A 67 -14.84 -4.56 0.20
N PRO A 68 -15.47 -5.50 0.93
CA PRO A 68 -16.92 -5.74 0.86
C PRO A 68 -17.76 -4.49 1.15
N LEU A 69 -17.22 -3.51 1.88
CA LEU A 69 -17.87 -2.22 2.13
C LEU A 69 -17.92 -1.31 0.88
N GLY A 70 -17.18 -1.65 -0.17
CA GLY A 70 -16.89 -0.75 -1.29
C GLY A 70 -15.72 0.19 -0.98
N VAL A 71 -15.05 0.64 -2.05
CA VAL A 71 -13.80 1.42 -1.99
C VAL A 71 -13.99 2.75 -1.23
N ALA A 72 -15.06 3.50 -1.56
CA ALA A 72 -15.29 4.82 -0.99
C ALA A 72 -15.61 4.76 0.51
N GLU A 73 -16.48 3.83 0.92
CA GLU A 73 -16.87 3.65 2.32
C GLU A 73 -15.72 3.10 3.16
N TYR A 74 -14.95 2.15 2.62
CA TYR A 74 -13.75 1.66 3.26
C TYR A 74 -12.75 2.80 3.53
N TRP A 75 -12.45 3.61 2.51
CA TRP A 75 -11.52 4.72 2.64
C TRP A 75 -12.00 5.77 3.64
N ARG A 76 -13.30 6.10 3.61
CA ARG A 76 -13.90 7.02 4.59
C ARG A 76 -13.65 6.54 6.02
N ARG A 77 -13.94 5.26 6.32
CA ARG A 77 -13.71 4.68 7.65
C ARG A 77 -12.24 4.59 8.02
N ALA A 78 -11.35 4.31 7.06
CA ALA A 78 -9.91 4.27 7.31
C ALA A 78 -9.39 5.66 7.71
N ARG A 79 -9.79 6.71 6.99
CA ARG A 79 -9.47 8.09 7.34
C ARG A 79 -10.04 8.51 8.70
N GLU A 80 -11.29 8.18 8.99
CA GLU A 80 -11.89 8.50 10.29
C GLU A 80 -11.09 7.90 11.47
N ARG A 81 -10.55 6.68 11.31
CA ARG A 81 -9.67 6.08 12.33
C ARG A 81 -8.34 6.79 12.46
N LEU A 82 -7.77 7.29 11.35
CA LEU A 82 -6.52 8.06 11.37
C LEU A 82 -6.75 9.45 12.00
N ASP A 83 -7.81 10.14 11.61
CA ASP A 83 -8.18 11.47 12.10
C ASP A 83 -8.55 11.48 13.59
N ALA A 84 -9.00 10.34 14.13
CA ALA A 84 -9.28 10.18 15.56
C ALA A 84 -8.03 10.17 16.45
N VAL A 85 -6.83 10.02 15.87
CA VAL A 85 -5.58 10.07 16.64
C VAL A 85 -5.17 11.53 16.84
N ALA A 86 -5.19 11.98 18.10
CA ALA A 86 -4.75 13.32 18.45
C ALA A 86 -3.23 13.45 18.28
N LEU A 87 -2.80 14.27 17.32
CA LEU A 87 -1.40 14.61 17.08
C LEU A 87 -1.19 16.11 17.28
N ASP A 88 -0.14 16.47 18.00
CA ASP A 88 0.38 17.83 18.02
C ASP A 88 1.11 18.17 16.70
N SER A 89 1.62 19.39 16.58
CA SER A 89 2.30 19.84 15.36
C SER A 89 3.52 18.99 14.99
N THR A 90 4.26 18.51 16.00
CA THR A 90 5.39 17.61 15.81
C THR A 90 4.93 16.25 15.30
N GLY A 91 3.90 15.67 15.90
CA GLY A 91 3.29 14.41 15.47
C GLY A 91 2.74 14.50 14.05
N GLN A 92 2.03 15.56 13.70
CA GLN A 92 1.55 15.80 12.33
C GLN A 92 2.71 15.85 11.33
N SER A 93 3.78 16.58 11.66
CA SER A 93 4.98 16.66 10.81
C SER A 93 5.64 15.28 10.63
N GLN A 94 5.73 14.50 11.70
CA GLN A 94 6.25 13.12 11.65
C GLN A 94 5.36 12.19 10.81
N ALA A 95 4.04 12.31 10.92
CA ALA A 95 3.10 11.54 10.11
C ALA A 95 3.24 11.88 8.61
N CYS A 96 3.35 13.15 8.26
CA CYS A 96 3.62 13.59 6.88
C CYS A 96 4.96 13.08 6.35
N ALA A 97 6.01 13.11 7.17
CA ALA A 97 7.31 12.54 6.83
C ALA A 97 7.20 11.03 6.58
N GLY A 98 6.53 10.29 7.48
CA GLY A 98 6.30 8.85 7.33
C GLY A 98 5.50 8.49 6.08
N ALA A 99 4.48 9.26 5.71
CA ALA A 99 3.75 9.08 4.46
C ALA A 99 4.67 9.31 3.24
N SER A 100 5.52 10.34 3.28
CA SER A 100 6.48 10.62 2.21
C SER A 100 7.49 9.47 2.05
N ASP A 101 8.01 8.94 3.15
CA ASP A 101 8.91 7.79 3.16
C ASP A 101 8.25 6.54 2.58
N ALA A 102 6.96 6.31 2.90
CA ALA A 102 6.20 5.19 2.36
C ALA A 102 6.04 5.27 0.84
N PHE A 103 5.73 6.45 0.30
CA PHE A 103 5.68 6.67 -1.15
C PHE A 103 7.05 6.45 -1.82
N GLN A 104 8.12 7.00 -1.23
CA GLN A 104 9.48 6.82 -1.75
C GLN A 104 9.91 5.34 -1.74
N PHE A 105 9.52 4.60 -0.69
CA PHE A 105 9.79 3.17 -0.62
C PHE A 105 9.11 2.40 -1.75
N VAL A 106 7.80 2.58 -1.91
CA VAL A 106 7.06 1.89 -2.98
C VAL A 106 7.61 2.27 -4.35
N ARG A 107 7.97 3.54 -4.56
CA ARG A 107 8.64 3.98 -5.78
C ARG A 107 9.96 3.23 -6.02
N ARG A 108 10.81 3.12 -4.99
CA ARG A 108 12.08 2.38 -5.09
C ARG A 108 11.84 0.90 -5.43
N CYS A 109 10.86 0.24 -4.79
CA CYS A 109 10.53 -1.15 -5.12
C CYS A 109 10.14 -1.31 -6.58
N VAL A 110 9.28 -0.42 -7.10
CA VAL A 110 8.90 -0.43 -8.52
C VAL A 110 10.11 -0.18 -9.41
N ASP A 111 10.93 0.82 -9.10
CA ASP A 111 12.13 1.13 -9.90
C ASP A 111 13.09 -0.08 -9.92
N GLU A 112 13.32 -0.75 -8.79
CA GLU A 112 14.17 -1.96 -8.71
C GLU A 112 13.60 -3.14 -9.51
N GLU A 113 12.29 -3.40 -9.45
CA GLU A 113 11.67 -4.52 -10.20
C GLU A 113 11.62 -4.28 -11.72
N PHE A 114 11.52 -3.01 -12.15
CA PHE A 114 11.42 -2.63 -13.57
C PHE A 114 12.71 -2.01 -14.12
N SER A 115 13.81 -2.09 -13.38
CA SER A 115 15.14 -1.79 -13.89
C SER A 115 15.53 -2.87 -14.89
N PHE A 116 15.43 -2.57 -16.18
CA PHE A 116 15.99 -3.42 -17.23
C PHE A 116 17.51 -3.23 -17.23
N GLU A 117 18.27 -4.29 -16.89
CA GLU A 117 19.66 -4.45 -17.35
C GLU A 117 19.70 -4.95 -18.80
#